data_AF-X1SHY8-F1
#
_entry.id   AF-X1SHY8-F1
#
_cell.length_a   1.000
_cell.length_b   1.000
_cell.length_c   1.000
_cell.angle_alpha   90.00
_cell.angle_beta   90.00
_cell.angle_gamma   90.00
#
_symmetry.space_group_name_H-M   'P 1'
#
loop_
_entity.id
_entity.type
_entity.pdbx_description
1 polymer ?
#
loop_
_entity_poly.entity_id
_entity_poly.type
_entity_poly.pdbx_seq_one_letter_code
_entity_poly.pdbx_strand_id
1 'polypeptide(L)'
;LLSIPPHEFGLQRSGSIGSEEALLAVKNFWESTLIPYQRLIEDGFNLGFEDTLGKRNKFKFDNSDIKVLQEDEKKKAELAEKKLLTHTINEVRQDVWKDEPTKGGDKPPNSVAGSGFQGPSLSPRKPSDSPDSGAGGPGGIEEEVAREAVTTPQQSLNGAQVTSLLEVVQNVAAGQMPREAGINILRVAFAISEQNAESVMASVGAGFKPETSPEDDQQQRLEIKAKLHGFLSKNQDWWTKRKGMEEGGSETSQMELKKQVLDIFA
;
A
#
# COMPACT_ATOMS: atom_id res chain seq x y z
N LEU A 1 14.60 -15.59 -7.15
CA LEU A 1 15.60 -14.56 -6.76
C LEU A 1 14.94 -13.64 -5.75
N LEU A 2 15.64 -13.27 -4.67
CA LEU A 2 15.06 -12.58 -3.50
C LEU A 2 14.64 -11.11 -3.72
N SER A 3 14.56 -10.61 -4.96
CA SER A 3 14.18 -9.23 -5.32
C SER A 3 14.81 -8.14 -4.45
N ILE A 4 16.04 -8.38 -3.99
CA ILE A 4 16.74 -7.47 -3.08
C ILE A 4 17.22 -6.26 -3.89
N PRO A 5 16.95 -5.02 -3.44
CA PRO A 5 17.41 -3.82 -4.12
C PRO A 5 18.94 -3.81 -4.25
N PRO A 6 19.52 -3.50 -5.43
CA PRO A 6 20.97 -3.55 -5.63
C PRO A 6 21.79 -2.64 -4.70
N HIS A 7 21.20 -1.56 -4.21
CA HIS A 7 21.87 -0.60 -3.35
C HIS A 7 22.11 -1.12 -1.92
N GLU A 8 21.28 -2.04 -1.42
CA GLU A 8 21.51 -2.71 -0.13
C GLU A 8 22.78 -3.57 -0.12
N PHE A 9 23.21 -4.05 -1.29
CA PHE A 9 24.47 -4.79 -1.46
C PHE A 9 25.67 -3.89 -1.80
N GLY A 10 25.51 -2.57 -1.82
CA GLY A 10 26.54 -1.66 -2.29
C GLY A 10 26.92 -1.86 -3.76
N LEU A 11 26.07 -2.52 -4.55
CA LEU A 11 26.33 -2.79 -5.97
C LEU A 11 25.98 -1.59 -6.87
N GLN A 12 25.35 -0.56 -6.31
CA GLN A 12 24.95 0.63 -7.06
C GLN A 12 26.19 1.50 -7.34
N ARG A 13 26.58 1.57 -8.62
CA ARG A 13 27.79 2.29 -9.06
C ARG A 13 27.62 3.81 -9.14
N SER A 14 26.39 4.31 -9.11
CA SER A 14 26.06 5.74 -9.12
C SER A 14 24.61 5.94 -8.70
N GLY A 15 24.37 6.73 -7.66
CA GLY A 15 23.05 7.04 -7.13
C GLY A 15 23.13 7.52 -5.68
N SER A 16 22.33 8.53 -5.32
CA SER A 16 22.25 8.97 -3.93
C SER A 16 21.48 7.93 -3.12
N ILE A 17 22.14 7.36 -2.11
CA ILE A 17 21.55 6.43 -1.14
C ILE A 17 20.36 7.08 -0.38
N GLY A 18 20.30 8.41 -0.35
CA GLY A 18 19.20 9.17 0.24
C GLY A 18 18.08 9.57 -0.72
N SER A 19 18.06 9.05 -1.96
CA SER A 19 16.96 9.35 -2.90
C SER A 19 15.64 8.72 -2.42
N GLU A 20 14.52 9.39 -2.70
CA GLU A 20 13.19 8.83 -2.40
C GLU A 20 12.96 7.49 -3.11
N GLU A 21 13.56 7.31 -4.30
CA GLU A 21 13.52 6.06 -5.06
C GLU A 21 14.20 4.91 -4.31
N ALA A 22 15.34 5.16 -3.66
CA ALA A 22 16.02 4.15 -2.85
C ALA A 22 15.15 3.75 -1.66
N LEU A 23 14.62 4.72 -0.91
CA LEU A 23 13.72 4.45 0.21
C LEU A 23 12.45 3.69 -0.21
N LEU A 24 11.87 4.04 -1.35
CA LEU A 24 10.71 3.34 -1.91
C LEU A 24 11.05 1.90 -2.30
N ALA A 25 12.20 1.67 -2.92
CA ALA A 25 12.66 0.34 -3.27
C ALA A 25 12.93 -0.53 -2.04
N VAL A 26 13.52 0.03 -0.97
CA VAL A 26 13.68 -0.68 0.32
C VAL A 26 12.33 -0.98 0.93
N LYS A 27 11.39 -0.01 0.96
CA LYS A 27 10.03 -0.24 1.45
C LYS A 27 9.34 -1.38 0.70
N ASN A 28 9.38 -1.34 -0.64
CA ASN A 28 8.81 -2.38 -1.48
C ASN A 28 9.45 -3.74 -1.20
N PHE A 29 10.76 -3.80 -0.97
CA PHE A 29 11.44 -5.03 -0.60
C PHE A 29 10.95 -5.58 0.74
N TRP A 30 10.80 -4.73 1.76
CA TRP A 30 10.23 -5.15 3.04
C TRP A 30 8.81 -5.67 2.89
N GLU A 31 7.94 -4.94 2.19
CA GLU A 31 6.52 -5.29 2.04
C GLU A 31 6.29 -6.53 1.17
N SER A 32 7.02 -6.67 0.05
CA SER A 32 6.84 -7.76 -0.91
C SER A 32 7.59 -9.03 -0.53
N THR A 33 8.69 -8.91 0.22
CA THR A 33 9.60 -10.03 0.49
C THR A 33 9.71 -10.30 1.98
N LEU A 34 10.28 -9.39 2.76
CA LEU A 34 10.63 -9.70 4.16
C LEU A 34 9.40 -9.98 5.04
N ILE A 35 8.35 -9.15 4.96
CA ILE A 35 7.14 -9.34 5.77
C ILE A 35 6.43 -10.67 5.44
N PRO A 36 6.22 -11.05 4.17
CA PRO A 36 5.70 -12.38 3.84
C PRO A 36 6.54 -13.54 4.38
N TYR A 37 7.87 -13.46 4.30
CA TYR A 37 8.75 -14.49 4.85
C TYR A 37 8.69 -14.53 6.38
N GLN A 38 8.66 -13.37 7.05
CA GLN A 38 8.47 -13.29 8.50
C GLN A 38 7.16 -13.96 8.91
N ARG A 39 6.05 -13.71 8.21
CA ARG A 39 4.77 -14.37 8.48
C ARG A 39 4.83 -15.88 8.29
N LEU A 40 5.51 -16.34 7.24
CA LEU A 40 5.71 -17.79 7.03
C LEU A 40 6.46 -18.43 8.20
N ILE A 41 7.47 -17.74 8.72
CA ILE A 41 8.25 -18.18 9.89
C ILE A 41 7.40 -18.12 11.17
N GLU A 42 6.64 -17.03 11.38
CA GLU A 42 5.67 -16.91 12.49
C GLU A 42 4.68 -18.06 12.49
N ASP A 43 4.08 -18.37 11.34
CA ASP A 43 3.12 -19.45 11.18
C ASP A 43 3.76 -20.81 11.48
N GLY A 44 4.98 -21.03 11.00
CA GLY A 44 5.76 -22.23 11.31
C GLY A 44 6.02 -22.39 12.81
N PHE A 45 6.42 -21.31 13.49
CA PHE A 45 6.63 -21.33 14.94
C PHE A 45 5.33 -21.49 15.71
N ASN A 46 4.28 -20.75 15.34
CA ASN A 46 2.99 -20.82 16.01
C ASN A 46 2.36 -22.19 15.89
N LEU A 47 2.45 -22.82 14.72
CA LEU A 47 1.96 -24.18 14.50
C LEU A 47 2.80 -25.21 15.27
N GLY A 48 4.13 -25.06 15.27
CA GLY A 48 5.03 -26.00 15.92
C GLY A 48 5.00 -25.96 17.45
N PHE A 49 4.71 -24.78 18.03
CA PHE A 49 4.74 -24.55 19.48
C PHE A 49 3.36 -24.31 20.10
N GLU A 50 2.26 -24.50 19.36
CA GLU A 50 0.89 -24.27 19.85
C GLU A 50 0.61 -25.06 21.14
N ASP A 51 1.03 -26.32 21.20
CA ASP A 51 0.82 -27.20 22.35
C ASP A 51 1.61 -26.77 23.58
N THR A 52 2.80 -26.18 23.38
CA THR A 52 3.70 -25.76 24.47
C THR A 52 3.33 -24.39 25.02
N LEU A 53 3.02 -23.44 24.14
CA LEU A 53 2.72 -22.06 24.52
C LEU A 53 1.24 -21.85 24.87
N GLY A 54 0.39 -22.75 24.41
CA GLY A 54 -1.06 -22.65 24.53
C GLY A 54 -1.65 -21.65 23.53
N LYS A 55 -2.95 -21.83 23.22
CA LYS A 55 -3.67 -21.11 22.14
C LYS A 55 -3.71 -19.58 22.26
N ARG A 56 -3.35 -19.03 23.42
CA ARG A 56 -3.37 -17.58 23.67
C ARG A 56 -2.05 -16.90 23.31
N ASN A 57 -0.95 -17.64 23.26
CA ASN A 57 0.38 -17.09 23.04
C ASN A 57 0.80 -17.35 21.59
N LYS A 58 1.26 -16.30 20.91
CA LYS A 58 1.73 -16.37 19.52
C LYS A 58 3.05 -15.63 19.39
N PHE A 59 3.96 -16.19 18.60
CA PHE A 59 5.11 -15.50 18.08
C PHE A 59 4.69 -14.52 17.00
N LYS A 60 5.25 -13.31 17.08
CA LYS A 60 5.12 -12.26 16.08
C LYS A 60 6.41 -11.45 16.04
N PHE A 61 6.89 -11.13 14.85
CA PHE A 61 7.98 -10.19 14.65
C PHE A 61 7.46 -8.76 14.88
N ASP A 62 8.22 -8.00 15.67
CA ASP A 62 7.95 -6.59 15.85
C ASP A 62 8.69 -5.80 14.77
N ASN A 63 7.91 -5.11 13.93
CA ASN A 63 8.41 -4.28 12.83
C ASN A 63 8.19 -2.78 13.12
N SER A 64 7.76 -2.41 14.34
CA SER A 64 7.41 -1.03 14.68
C SER A 64 8.60 -0.06 14.63
N ASP A 65 9.81 -0.54 14.90
CA ASP A 65 11.04 0.26 14.90
C ASP A 65 11.66 0.45 13.50
N ILE A 66 11.06 -0.14 12.47
CA ILE A 66 11.62 -0.10 11.11
C ILE A 66 11.20 1.21 10.43
N LYS A 67 12.10 2.20 10.43
CA LYS A 67 11.88 3.54 9.85
C LYS A 67 11.28 3.55 8.44
N VAL A 68 11.67 2.60 7.58
CA VAL A 68 11.20 2.54 6.18
C VAL A 68 9.77 2.00 6.04
N LEU A 69 9.30 1.25 7.04
CA LEU A 69 7.95 0.72 7.13
C LEU A 69 7.01 1.65 7.90
N GLN A 70 7.56 2.55 8.72
CA GLN A 70 6.78 3.62 9.33
C GLN A 70 6.16 4.45 8.20
N GLU A 71 4.83 4.42 8.13
CA GLU A 71 4.11 5.28 7.20
C GLU A 71 4.48 6.73 7.52
N ASP A 72 4.97 7.43 6.51
CA ASP A 72 5.37 8.83 6.64
C ASP A 72 4.15 9.63 7.14
N GLU A 73 4.20 10.03 8.41
CA GLU A 73 3.12 10.78 9.06
C GLU A 73 2.80 12.04 8.25
N LYS A 74 3.80 12.59 7.56
CA LYS A 74 3.63 13.73 6.66
C LYS A 74 2.75 13.39 5.47
N LYS A 75 2.98 12.26 4.80
CA LYS A 75 2.14 11.81 3.67
C LYS A 75 0.73 11.47 4.12
N LYS A 76 0.57 10.89 5.32
CA LYS A 76 -0.75 10.68 5.93
C LYS A 76 -1.47 11.99 6.19
N ALA A 77 -0.78 12.99 6.74
CA ALA A 77 -1.34 14.31 6.98
C ALA A 77 -1.75 14.99 5.67
N GLU A 78 -0.90 14.95 4.63
CA GLU A 78 -1.22 15.48 3.29
C GLU A 78 -2.43 14.77 2.66
N LEU A 79 -2.51 13.44 2.77
CA LEU A 79 -3.65 12.67 2.30
C LEU A 79 -4.94 13.01 3.07
N ALA A 80 -4.82 13.18 4.39
CA ALA A 80 -5.93 13.54 5.24
C ALA A 80 -6.45 14.94 4.94
N GLU A 81 -5.56 15.93 4.73
CA GLU A 81 -5.93 17.28 4.31
C GLU A 81 -6.74 17.26 3.01
N LYS A 82 -6.27 16.48 2.02
CA LYS A 82 -7.00 16.30 0.77
C LYS A 82 -8.35 15.61 0.96
N LYS A 83 -8.44 14.60 1.81
CA LYS A 83 -9.70 13.88 2.10
C LYS A 83 -10.69 14.74 2.88
N LEU A 84 -10.24 15.60 3.77
CA LEU A 84 -11.08 16.53 4.52
C LEU A 84 -11.85 17.49 3.60
N LEU A 85 -11.44 17.70 2.34
CA LEU A 85 -12.24 18.48 1.38
C LEU A 85 -13.56 17.79 0.98
N THR A 86 -13.67 16.48 1.16
CA THR A 86 -14.78 15.65 0.66
C THR A 86 -15.43 14.77 1.72
N HIS A 87 -14.71 14.45 2.79
CA HIS A 87 -15.11 13.51 3.83
C HIS A 87 -15.18 14.20 5.20
N THR A 88 -15.92 13.59 6.12
CA THR A 88 -16.01 14.02 7.51
C THR A 88 -14.74 13.66 8.29
N ILE A 89 -14.52 14.31 9.43
CA ILE A 89 -13.33 14.07 10.27
C ILE A 89 -13.27 12.60 10.72
N ASN A 90 -14.42 11.99 11.02
CA ASN A 90 -14.50 10.59 11.42
C ASN A 90 -14.19 9.63 10.28
N GLU A 91 -14.67 9.89 9.08
CA GLU A 91 -14.31 9.11 7.89
C GLU A 91 -12.82 9.18 7.60
N VAL A 92 -12.21 10.38 7.69
CA VAL A 92 -10.77 10.54 7.49
C VAL A 92 -9.96 9.84 8.60
N ARG A 93 -10.39 9.92 9.87
CA ARG A 93 -9.76 9.18 10.99
C ARG A 93 -9.80 7.66 10.77
N GLN A 94 -10.95 7.14 10.38
CA GLN A 94 -11.13 5.70 10.20
C GLN A 94 -10.36 5.19 8.97
N ASP A 95 -10.30 5.96 7.89
CA ASP A 95 -9.65 5.54 6.65
C ASP A 95 -8.12 5.71 6.70
N VAL A 96 -7.62 6.86 7.16
CA VAL A 96 -6.17 7.16 7.16
C VAL A 96 -5.46 6.60 8.40
N TRP A 97 -6.10 6.64 9.57
CA TRP A 97 -5.48 6.25 10.84
C TRP A 97 -6.04 4.95 11.43
N LYS A 98 -7.17 4.44 10.92
CA LYS A 98 -7.87 3.26 11.49
C LYS A 98 -8.25 3.45 12.96
N ASP A 99 -8.45 4.70 13.33
CA ASP A 99 -8.79 5.14 14.67
C ASP A 99 -10.31 5.11 14.90
N GLU A 100 -10.72 5.02 16.17
CA GLU A 100 -12.13 5.11 16.53
C GLU A 100 -12.72 6.50 16.21
N PRO A 101 -14.01 6.56 15.78
CA PRO A 101 -14.71 7.81 15.56
C PRO A 101 -14.77 8.67 16.82
N THR A 102 -14.66 9.98 16.64
CA THR A 102 -14.77 10.97 17.71
C THR A 102 -16.17 11.59 17.76
N LYS A 103 -16.63 11.94 18.97
CA LYS A 103 -17.94 12.55 19.15
C LYS A 103 -18.01 13.91 18.45
N GLY A 104 -18.86 14.01 17.43
CA GLY A 104 -19.05 15.24 16.64
C GLY A 104 -18.17 15.35 15.40
N GLY A 105 -17.37 14.32 15.07
CA GLY A 105 -16.52 14.29 13.88
C GLY A 105 -17.27 14.02 12.56
N ASP A 106 -18.56 13.70 12.59
CA ASP A 106 -19.39 13.46 11.39
C ASP A 106 -19.92 14.76 10.76
N LYS A 107 -19.61 15.92 11.33
CA LYS A 107 -20.02 17.20 10.76
C LYS A 107 -19.10 17.51 9.57
N PRO A 108 -19.65 17.78 8.37
CA PRO A 108 -18.81 18.11 7.22
C PRO A 108 -18.04 19.41 7.51
N PRO A 109 -16.78 19.53 7.09
CA PRO A 109 -15.91 20.65 7.46
C PRO A 109 -16.44 22.01 6.96
N ASN A 110 -17.29 22.03 5.93
CA ASN A 110 -17.96 23.23 5.44
C ASN A 110 -19.29 23.54 6.13
N SER A 111 -19.74 22.72 7.09
CA SER A 111 -20.86 23.06 7.98
C SER A 111 -20.38 23.99 9.09
N VAL A 112 -19.82 25.15 8.71
CA VAL A 112 -19.78 26.33 9.57
C VAL A 112 -21.22 26.85 9.72
N ALA A 113 -22.08 26.01 10.25
CA ALA A 113 -23.43 26.35 10.64
C ALA A 113 -23.33 27.16 11.93
N GLY A 114 -23.13 28.48 11.80
CA GLY A 114 -23.69 29.52 12.68
C GLY A 114 -23.55 29.34 14.20
N SER A 115 -22.63 28.50 14.67
CA SER A 115 -22.42 28.21 16.09
C SER A 115 -21.67 29.39 16.67
N GLY A 116 -22.44 30.33 17.22
CA GLY A 116 -21.97 31.55 17.87
C GLY A 116 -20.71 31.31 18.69
N PHE A 117 -19.58 31.72 18.13
CA PHE A 117 -18.47 32.19 18.91
C PHE A 117 -18.98 33.45 19.62
N GLN A 118 -19.63 33.28 20.76
CA GLN A 118 -19.73 34.33 21.77
C GLN A 118 -18.31 34.57 22.23
N GLY A 119 -17.59 35.39 21.48
CA GLY A 119 -16.38 36.01 21.97
C GLY A 119 -16.70 36.64 23.34
N PRO A 120 -15.73 36.71 24.25
CA PRO A 120 -15.92 37.42 25.51
C PRO A 120 -16.49 38.78 25.18
N SER A 121 -17.67 39.07 25.73
CA SER A 121 -18.38 40.32 25.57
C SER A 121 -17.43 41.46 25.96
N LEU A 122 -16.78 42.06 24.96
CA LEU A 122 -16.07 43.32 25.09
C LEU A 122 -17.16 44.35 25.34
N SER A 123 -17.37 44.65 26.62
CA SER A 123 -18.20 45.77 27.04
C SER A 123 -17.84 47.01 26.21
N PRO A 124 -18.81 47.84 25.80
CA PRO A 124 -18.56 48.99 24.94
C PRO A 124 -17.58 49.95 25.61
N ARG A 125 -16.37 50.08 25.03
CA ARG A 125 -15.56 51.27 25.29
C ARG A 125 -16.24 52.45 24.58
N LYS A 126 -16.46 53.48 25.37
CA LYS A 126 -16.99 54.80 25.05
C LYS A 126 -16.34 55.37 23.76
N PRO A 127 -17.13 55.98 22.86
CA PRO A 127 -16.64 56.53 21.60
C PRO A 127 -15.74 57.75 21.86
N SER A 128 -14.57 57.75 21.25
CA SER A 128 -13.72 58.93 21.08
C SER A 128 -13.83 59.36 19.62
N ASP A 129 -14.29 60.59 19.41
CA ASP A 129 -14.42 61.25 18.12
C ASP A 129 -13.12 61.29 17.32
N SER A 130 -13.14 60.88 16.05
CA SER A 130 -12.91 61.78 14.91
C SER A 130 -12.77 61.01 13.59
N PRO A 131 -13.15 61.63 12.45
CA PRO A 131 -13.37 60.96 11.17
C PRO A 131 -12.17 61.09 10.23
N ASP A 132 -11.96 60.13 9.32
CA ASP A 132 -11.70 60.51 7.92
C ASP A 132 -11.96 59.37 6.92
N SER A 133 -12.51 59.85 5.82
CA SER A 133 -12.95 59.37 4.51
C SER A 133 -12.20 58.24 3.80
N GLY A 134 -12.97 57.56 2.93
CA GLY A 134 -12.50 56.94 1.68
C GLY A 134 -13.19 55.60 1.40
N ALA A 135 -14.40 55.57 0.82
CA ALA A 135 -14.65 55.50 -0.64
C ALA A 135 -13.79 54.43 -1.35
N GLY A 136 -14.29 53.45 -2.09
CA GLY A 136 -15.63 53.06 -2.54
C GLY A 136 -15.45 51.89 -3.52
N GLY A 137 -16.41 50.98 -3.58
CA GLY A 137 -17.03 50.65 -4.88
C GLY A 137 -16.97 49.16 -5.25
N PRO A 138 -17.84 48.73 -6.19
CA PRO A 138 -18.71 47.56 -5.98
C PRO A 138 -18.73 46.54 -7.14
N GLY A 139 -19.51 45.46 -6.97
CA GLY A 139 -20.03 44.62 -8.07
C GLY A 139 -19.18 43.40 -8.40
N GLY A 140 -19.73 42.26 -8.78
CA GLY A 140 -21.09 41.95 -9.20
C GLY A 140 -21.27 40.43 -9.27
N ILE A 141 -22.54 40.06 -9.30
CA ILE A 141 -23.09 38.71 -9.27
C ILE A 141 -23.20 38.28 -10.72
N GLU A 142 -22.58 37.17 -11.13
CA GLU A 142 -22.92 36.51 -12.40
C GLU A 142 -23.10 35.01 -12.19
N GLU A 143 -24.37 34.63 -12.33
CA GLU A 143 -24.95 33.31 -12.40
C GLU A 143 -24.76 32.80 -13.83
N GLU A 144 -23.87 31.82 -14.04
CA GLU A 144 -23.59 31.26 -15.36
C GLU A 144 -24.37 29.95 -15.59
N VAL A 145 -25.13 30.00 -16.68
CA VAL A 145 -26.10 29.03 -17.17
C VAL A 145 -25.40 27.77 -17.68
N ALA A 146 -25.89 26.60 -17.23
CA ALA A 146 -25.51 25.30 -17.76
C ALA A 146 -25.74 25.22 -19.28
N ARG A 147 -24.65 25.20 -20.04
CA ARG A 147 -24.62 24.77 -21.43
C ARG A 147 -23.95 23.40 -21.48
N GLU A 148 -24.60 22.45 -22.15
CA GLU A 148 -23.98 21.18 -22.56
C GLU A 148 -22.75 21.50 -23.40
N ALA A 149 -21.58 21.31 -22.80
CA ALA A 149 -20.30 21.36 -23.49
C ALA A 149 -20.18 20.09 -24.34
N VAL A 150 -20.49 20.21 -25.62
CA VAL A 150 -19.95 19.30 -26.64
C VAL A 150 -18.43 19.51 -26.62
N THR A 151 -17.74 18.61 -25.91
CA THR A 151 -16.29 18.57 -25.85
C THR A 151 -15.76 18.18 -27.24
N THR A 152 -15.15 19.14 -27.93
CA THR A 152 -14.38 18.84 -29.13
C THR A 152 -13.06 18.16 -28.74
N PRO A 153 -12.62 17.13 -29.47
CA PRO A 153 -11.63 16.16 -29.00
C PRO A 153 -10.19 16.60 -29.31
N GLN A 154 -9.71 17.65 -28.66
CA GLN A 154 -8.26 17.91 -28.54
C GLN A 154 -7.90 18.31 -27.10
N GLN A 155 -8.59 17.71 -26.13
CA GLN A 155 -8.11 17.73 -24.75
C GLN A 155 -6.85 16.86 -24.71
N SER A 156 -5.69 17.51 -24.72
CA SER A 156 -4.40 16.84 -24.61
C SER A 156 -4.45 15.98 -23.36
N LEU A 157 -4.41 14.65 -23.56
CA LEU A 157 -4.35 13.70 -22.46
C LEU A 157 -3.17 14.09 -21.56
N ASN A 158 -3.40 14.13 -20.25
CA ASN A 158 -2.31 14.42 -19.33
C ASN A 158 -1.28 13.28 -19.38
N GLY A 159 -0.02 13.55 -19.03
CA GLY A 159 1.05 12.55 -19.11
C GLY A 159 0.72 11.24 -18.37
N ALA A 160 0.02 11.35 -17.23
CA ALA A 160 -0.43 10.19 -16.45
C ALA A 160 -1.46 9.32 -17.20
N GLN A 161 -2.41 9.93 -17.91
CA GLN A 161 -3.40 9.25 -18.73
C GLN A 161 -2.75 8.45 -19.86
N VAL A 162 -1.71 9.02 -20.50
CA VAL A 162 -0.95 8.32 -21.53
C VAL A 162 -0.18 7.14 -20.95
N THR A 163 0.43 7.30 -19.76
CA THR A 163 1.11 6.20 -19.06
C THR A 163 0.16 5.07 -18.72
N SER A 164 -1.01 5.35 -18.14
CA SER A 164 -2.00 4.32 -17.80
C SER A 164 -2.54 3.59 -19.04
N LEU A 165 -2.72 4.29 -20.16
CA LEU A 165 -3.13 3.67 -21.42
C LEU A 165 -2.06 2.70 -21.92
N LEU A 166 -0.79 3.09 -21.86
CA LEU A 166 0.34 2.25 -22.26
C LEU A 166 0.45 0.98 -21.38
N GLU A 167 0.26 1.10 -20.07
CA GLU A 167 0.28 -0.03 -19.13
C GLU A 167 -0.80 -1.06 -19.45
N VAL A 168 -2.03 -0.61 -19.75
CA VAL A 168 -3.12 -1.51 -20.13
C VAL A 168 -2.78 -2.26 -21.42
N VAL A 169 -2.25 -1.56 -22.43
CA VAL A 169 -1.83 -2.19 -23.70
C VAL A 169 -0.68 -3.17 -23.48
N GLN A 170 0.30 -2.83 -22.63
CA GLN A 170 1.42 -3.72 -22.28
C GLN A 170 0.94 -4.98 -21.56
N ASN A 171 0.01 -4.89 -20.61
CA ASN A 171 -0.54 -6.04 -19.90
C ASN A 171 -1.32 -6.98 -20.83
N VAL A 172 -2.04 -6.43 -21.82
CA VAL A 172 -2.71 -7.23 -22.86
C VAL A 172 -1.67 -7.86 -23.80
N ALA A 173 -0.63 -7.11 -24.19
CA ALA A 173 0.46 -7.62 -25.03
C ALA A 173 1.24 -8.77 -24.37
N ALA A 174 1.48 -8.66 -23.06
CA ALA A 174 2.18 -9.64 -22.26
C ALA A 174 1.34 -10.88 -21.92
N GLY A 175 0.07 -10.95 -22.35
CA GLY A 175 -0.79 -12.08 -22.02
C GLY A 175 -1.17 -12.15 -20.54
N GLN A 176 -1.07 -11.04 -19.81
CA GLN A 176 -1.50 -10.94 -18.42
C GLN A 176 -2.98 -10.51 -18.31
N MET A 177 -3.51 -9.89 -19.36
CA MET A 177 -4.89 -9.41 -19.42
C MET A 177 -5.56 -9.85 -20.74
N PRO A 178 -6.80 -10.37 -20.70
CA PRO A 178 -7.57 -10.63 -21.90
C PRO A 178 -7.84 -9.35 -22.70
N ARG A 179 -7.78 -9.43 -24.04
CA ARG A 179 -7.98 -8.26 -24.92
C ARG A 179 -9.31 -7.55 -24.70
N GLU A 180 -10.40 -8.30 -24.53
CA GLU A 180 -11.73 -7.73 -24.27
C GLU A 180 -11.79 -6.94 -22.94
N ALA A 181 -11.07 -7.41 -21.92
CA ALA A 181 -10.97 -6.68 -20.65
C ALA A 181 -10.22 -5.36 -20.82
N GLY A 182 -9.13 -5.37 -21.59
CA GLY A 182 -8.39 -4.15 -21.95
C GLY A 182 -9.26 -3.13 -22.69
N ILE A 183 -10.04 -3.58 -23.68
CA ILE A 183 -10.98 -2.71 -24.43
C ILE A 183 -12.02 -2.09 -23.48
N ASN A 184 -12.60 -2.87 -22.57
CA ASN A 184 -13.58 -2.36 -21.61
C ASN A 184 -12.97 -1.35 -20.63
N ILE A 185 -11.75 -1.58 -20.13
CA ILE A 185 -11.05 -0.62 -19.27
C ILE A 185 -10.83 0.69 -20.03
N LEU A 186 -10.37 0.63 -21.29
CA LEU A 186 -10.18 1.83 -22.10
C LEU A 186 -11.48 2.63 -22.28
N ARG A 187 -12.59 1.94 -22.57
CA ARG A 187 -13.91 2.58 -22.71
C ARG A 187 -14.35 3.30 -21.45
N VAL A 188 -14.25 2.65 -20.29
CA VAL A 188 -14.73 3.19 -19.02
C VAL A 188 -13.80 4.28 -18.49
N ALA A 189 -12.48 4.04 -18.50
CA ALA A 189 -11.52 4.95 -17.89
C ALA A 189 -11.27 6.22 -18.73
N PHE A 190 -11.33 6.12 -20.05
CA PHE A 190 -11.07 7.25 -20.96
C PHE A 190 -12.32 7.77 -21.65
N ALA A 191 -13.49 7.23 -21.33
CA ALA A 191 -14.78 7.59 -21.95
C ALA A 191 -14.74 7.57 -23.50
N ILE A 192 -13.94 6.66 -24.08
CA ILE A 192 -13.83 6.51 -25.54
C ILE A 192 -14.80 5.46 -26.07
N SER A 193 -15.19 5.62 -27.33
CA SER A 193 -16.02 4.64 -28.02
C SER A 193 -15.28 3.30 -28.17
N GLU A 194 -16.04 2.22 -28.31
CA GLU A 194 -15.51 0.88 -28.52
C GLU A 194 -14.62 0.80 -29.76
N GLN A 195 -15.04 1.40 -30.87
CA GLN A 195 -14.25 1.45 -32.11
C GLN A 195 -12.91 2.17 -31.93
N ASN A 196 -12.86 3.24 -31.11
CA ASN A 196 -11.61 3.92 -30.80
C ASN A 196 -10.72 3.07 -29.88
N ALA A 197 -11.30 2.39 -28.89
CA ALA A 197 -10.57 1.47 -28.02
C ALA A 197 -9.99 0.27 -28.80
N GLU A 198 -10.73 -0.26 -29.76
CA GLU A 198 -10.24 -1.30 -30.68
C GLU A 198 -9.10 -0.80 -31.57
N SER A 199 -9.20 0.43 -32.09
CA SER A 199 -8.13 1.06 -32.87
C SER A 199 -6.87 1.26 -32.04
N VAL A 200 -7.00 1.67 -30.78
CA VAL A 200 -5.88 1.80 -29.82
C VAL A 200 -5.24 0.44 -29.53
N MET A 201 -6.04 -0.61 -29.36
CA MET A 201 -5.55 -1.97 -29.12
C MET A 201 -4.95 -2.63 -30.38
N ALA A 202 -5.32 -2.19 -31.58
CA ALA A 202 -4.83 -2.70 -32.85
C ALA A 202 -4.72 -4.25 -32.88
N SER A 203 -3.57 -4.80 -33.26
CA SER A 203 -3.28 -6.25 -33.25
C SER A 203 -2.80 -6.80 -31.91
N VAL A 204 -2.70 -5.96 -30.87
CA VAL A 204 -2.24 -6.36 -29.54
C VAL A 204 -3.26 -7.31 -28.90
N GLY A 205 -2.77 -8.45 -28.40
CA GLY A 205 -3.61 -9.45 -27.72
C GLY A 205 -4.45 -10.36 -28.64
N ALA A 206 -4.33 -10.26 -29.97
CA ALA A 206 -5.06 -11.12 -30.91
C ALA A 206 -4.63 -12.61 -30.88
N GLY A 207 -3.56 -12.93 -30.14
CA GLY A 207 -3.04 -14.28 -29.96
C GLY A 207 -2.86 -14.66 -28.49
N PHE A 208 -3.66 -14.09 -27.57
CA PHE A 208 -3.58 -14.40 -26.14
C PHE A 208 -3.62 -15.92 -25.92
N LYS A 209 -2.50 -16.46 -25.45
CA LYS A 209 -2.36 -17.82 -24.95
C LYS A 209 -1.83 -17.64 -23.53
N PRO A 210 -2.62 -17.92 -22.48
CA PRO A 210 -2.16 -17.69 -21.11
C PRO A 210 -0.87 -18.47 -20.88
N GLU A 211 0.22 -17.77 -20.52
CA GLU A 211 1.54 -18.38 -20.35
C GLU A 211 1.61 -19.34 -19.16
N THR A 212 0.67 -19.25 -18.22
CA THR A 212 0.55 -20.21 -17.13
C THR A 212 -0.44 -21.29 -17.50
N SER A 213 0.07 -22.38 -18.09
CA SER A 213 -0.71 -23.61 -18.15
C SER A 213 -1.01 -24.03 -16.70
N PRO A 214 -2.25 -24.39 -16.35
CA PRO A 214 -2.58 -24.89 -15.01
C PRO A 214 -1.77 -26.14 -14.62
N GLU A 215 -1.14 -26.82 -15.58
CA GLU A 215 -0.18 -27.91 -15.32
C GLU A 215 1.14 -27.41 -14.70
N ASP A 216 1.64 -26.23 -15.08
CA ASP A 216 2.92 -25.71 -14.57
C ASP A 216 2.78 -25.27 -13.10
N ASP A 217 1.66 -24.67 -12.74
CA ASP A 217 1.34 -24.33 -11.35
C ASP A 217 1.23 -25.57 -10.46
N GLN A 218 0.67 -26.66 -10.99
CA GLN A 218 0.60 -27.93 -10.26
C GLN A 218 1.99 -28.55 -10.08
N GLN A 219 2.84 -28.52 -11.11
CA GLN A 219 4.22 -29.02 -11.03
C GLN A 219 5.05 -28.23 -10.03
N GLN A 220 4.98 -26.90 -10.03
CA GLN A 220 5.69 -26.07 -9.07
C GLN A 220 5.24 -26.35 -7.63
N ARG A 221 3.93 -26.52 -7.39
CA ARG A 221 3.40 -26.90 -6.07
C ARG A 221 3.88 -28.28 -5.62
N LEU A 222 3.91 -29.25 -6.53
CA LEU A 222 4.41 -30.59 -6.24
C LEU A 222 5.92 -30.57 -5.93
N GLU A 223 6.70 -29.78 -6.67
CA GLU A 223 8.13 -29.63 -6.45
C GLU A 223 8.44 -28.97 -5.09
N ILE A 224 7.72 -27.90 -4.74
CA ILE A 224 7.84 -27.24 -3.43
C ILE A 224 7.48 -28.23 -2.31
N LYS A 225 6.37 -28.98 -2.47
CA LYS A 225 5.95 -29.97 -1.48
C LYS A 225 6.99 -31.08 -1.29
N ALA A 226 7.61 -31.55 -2.38
CA ALA A 226 8.67 -32.55 -2.34
C ALA A 226 9.94 -32.04 -1.63
N LYS A 227 10.36 -30.80 -1.92
CA LYS A 227 11.49 -30.16 -1.23
C LYS A 227 11.24 -29.99 0.26
N LEU A 228 10.04 -29.54 0.63
CA LEU A 228 9.64 -29.36 2.04
C LEU A 228 9.62 -30.71 2.77
N HIS A 229 9.05 -31.75 2.17
CA HIS A 229 9.03 -33.09 2.76
C HIS A 229 10.43 -33.68 2.92
N GLY A 230 11.30 -33.52 1.92
CA GLY A 230 12.69 -33.94 1.99
C GLY A 230 13.47 -33.22 3.10
N PHE A 231 13.23 -31.93 3.27
CA PHE A 231 13.81 -31.14 4.36
C PHE A 231 13.32 -31.62 5.74
N LEU A 232 12.00 -31.79 5.91
CA LEU A 232 11.42 -32.23 7.19
C LEU A 232 11.89 -33.64 7.57
N SER A 233 11.95 -34.56 6.61
CA SER A 233 12.41 -35.94 6.84
C SER A 233 13.90 -36.00 7.22
N LYS A 234 14.76 -35.24 6.53
CA LYS A 234 16.20 -35.19 6.86
C LYS A 234 16.48 -34.66 8.25
N ASN A 235 15.58 -33.83 8.79
CA ASN A 235 15.73 -33.22 10.10
C ASN A 235 14.88 -33.91 11.19
N GLN A 236 14.19 -35.01 10.88
CA GLN A 236 13.28 -35.66 11.83
C GLN A 236 13.99 -36.19 13.09
N ASP A 237 15.20 -36.75 12.94
CA ASP A 237 16.05 -37.20 14.05
C ASP A 237 16.57 -36.05 14.91
N TRP A 238 16.72 -34.86 14.31
CA TRP A 238 17.13 -33.66 15.02
C TRP A 238 15.99 -33.16 15.94
N TRP A 239 14.75 -33.17 15.45
CA TRP A 239 13.57 -32.79 16.25
C TRP A 239 13.31 -33.76 17.42
N THR A 240 13.48 -35.07 17.22
CA THR A 240 13.32 -36.06 18.30
C THR A 240 14.43 -35.97 19.35
N LYS A 241 15.69 -35.75 18.95
CA LYS A 241 16.79 -35.50 19.91
C LYS A 241 16.56 -34.23 20.72
N ARG A 242 16.07 -33.16 20.10
CA ARG A 242 15.76 -31.90 20.79
C ARG A 242 14.69 -32.08 21.87
N LYS A 243 13.62 -32.80 21.56
CA LYS A 243 12.53 -33.07 22.52
C LYS A 243 13.01 -33.84 23.76
N GLY A 244 13.94 -34.79 23.58
CA GLY A 244 14.58 -35.49 24.70
C GLY A 244 15.60 -34.65 25.49
N MET A 245 16.18 -33.60 24.90
CA MET A 245 17.11 -32.70 25.58
C MET A 245 16.43 -31.57 26.36
N GLU A 246 15.25 -31.09 25.93
CA GLU A 246 14.47 -30.12 26.70
C GLU A 246 13.94 -30.72 28.03
N GLU A 247 13.82 -32.05 28.13
CA GLU A 247 13.42 -32.74 29.36
C GLU A 247 14.59 -33.01 30.34
N GLY A 248 15.85 -32.67 30.01
CA GLY A 248 16.98 -32.91 30.95
C GLY A 248 18.40 -32.43 30.58
N GLY A 249 18.60 -31.56 29.59
CA GLY A 249 19.93 -31.21 29.06
C GLY A 249 20.59 -29.95 29.67
N SER A 250 21.91 -30.00 29.89
CA SER A 250 22.75 -28.87 30.35
C SER A 250 22.91 -27.74 29.31
N GLU A 251 23.13 -26.50 29.75
CA GLU A 251 23.28 -25.28 28.91
C GLU A 251 24.24 -25.43 27.71
N THR A 252 25.32 -26.19 27.86
CA THR A 252 26.31 -26.43 26.79
C THR A 252 25.68 -27.11 25.56
N SER A 253 24.71 -28.00 25.76
CA SER A 253 24.00 -28.68 24.66
C SER A 253 23.05 -27.74 23.92
N GLN A 254 22.55 -26.68 24.57
CA GLN A 254 21.69 -25.69 23.92
C GLN A 254 22.50 -24.75 22.99
N MET A 255 23.74 -24.41 23.34
CA MET A 255 24.61 -23.59 22.49
C MET A 255 25.06 -24.32 21.22
N GLU A 256 25.39 -25.61 21.31
CA GLU A 256 25.73 -26.45 20.15
C GLU A 256 24.56 -26.55 19.16
N LEU A 257 23.34 -26.67 19.68
CA LEU A 257 22.10 -26.70 18.91
C LEU A 257 21.81 -25.38 18.20
N LYS A 258 21.98 -24.24 18.88
CA LYS A 258 21.84 -22.91 18.25
C LYS A 258 22.80 -22.74 17.08
N LYS A 259 24.03 -23.22 17.22
CA LYS A 259 25.03 -23.20 16.15
C LYS A 259 24.61 -24.05 14.94
N GLN A 260 24.13 -25.28 15.17
CA GLN A 260 23.67 -26.15 14.08
C GLN A 260 22.42 -25.61 13.36
N VAL A 261 21.51 -24.95 14.07
CA VAL A 261 20.36 -24.28 13.44
C VAL A 261 20.84 -23.14 12.55
N LEU A 262 21.77 -22.31 13.04
CA LEU A 262 22.33 -21.22 12.25
C LEU A 262 23.03 -21.73 10.97
N ASP A 263 23.74 -22.86 11.02
CA ASP A 263 24.38 -23.47 9.85
C ASP A 263 23.40 -24.05 8.82
N ILE A 264 22.15 -24.37 9.21
CA ILE A 264 21.10 -24.85 8.28
C ILE A 264 20.43 -23.68 7.55
N PHE A 265 20.40 -22.50 8.17
CA PHE A 265 19.74 -21.30 7.64
C PHE A 265 20.69 -20.28 6.99
N ALA A 266 22.01 -20.47 7.11
CA ALA A 266 23.05 -19.71 6.41
C ALA A 266 23.35 -20.31 5.02
#